data_AF-W6YPA6-F1
#
_entry.id   AF-W6YPA6-F1
#
_cell.length_a   1.000
_cell.length_b   1.000
_cell.length_c   1.000
_cell.angle_alpha   90.00
_cell.angle_beta   90.00
_cell.angle_gamma   90.00
#
_symmetry.space_group_name_H-M   'P 1'
#
loop_
_entity.id
_entity.type
_entity.pdbx_description
1 polymer ?
#
loop_
_entity_poly.entity_id
_entity_poly.type
_entity_poly.pdbx_seq_one_letter_code
_entity_poly.pdbx_strand_id
1 'polypeptide(L)'
;MRVVLAYPPWTKALKRNRLFRFSTLPAELQFHVLTFCSASTLFQLMRVSSSFRKEAQKLFWAYSDTYFVIKARWLLDGGYAGYTSNDLDFLAKVQNIQIDCDLGTRQQICLIRNGAKEVQQDRIRHFWEVFHRRCPRAKRVIINQIEVSISTGKGVNCLEKTLQHLVQSSPPGILASASSVQEADVPADIGASDPSTQNLQIAVYQRCPDSSWKKNNLGKHWKAVLVPAKRFSGPVGRIYEIRYRDSLGDMKYWGFWITVVEAVDRYHFDKGRNWPFSCPLKECDVYFQEAGEWTRHALEFHPQGLLAEYCIISFPRGRIRDELVDYRNELSENHTKSEEETRKIQQQWNRTGQEQRDEMKRMWQQQLSNDPAWGTGVEDWSNNRIWQEINQMLQEGEAKLSIES
;
A
#
# COMPACT_ATOMS: atom_id res chain seq x y z
N MET A 1 0.44 18.54 33.67
CA MET A 1 -0.23 17.24 33.85
C MET A 1 0.45 16.23 32.93
N ARG A 2 1.23 15.29 33.45
CA ARG A 2 1.99 14.30 32.64
C ARG A 2 1.07 13.13 32.31
N VAL A 3 0.72 12.97 31.04
CA VAL A 3 -0.02 11.79 30.55
C VAL A 3 0.98 10.63 30.47
N VAL A 4 0.90 9.72 31.43
CA VAL A 4 1.61 8.44 31.40
C VAL A 4 0.77 7.51 30.53
N LEU A 5 1.28 7.14 29.36
CA LEU A 5 0.69 6.09 28.53
C LEU A 5 0.65 4.79 29.34
N ALA A 6 -0.55 4.38 29.74
CA ALA A 6 -0.80 3.11 30.38
C ALA A 6 -0.58 2.00 29.34
N TYR A 7 0.60 1.39 29.35
CA TYR A 7 0.85 0.16 28.62
C TYR A 7 -0.04 -0.97 29.16
N PRO A 8 -0.48 -1.92 28.32
CA PRO A 8 -1.25 -3.09 28.77
C PRO A 8 -0.55 -3.82 29.93
N PRO A 9 -1.27 -4.28 30.97
CA PRO A 9 -0.69 -4.81 32.22
C PRO A 9 0.30 -5.98 32.05
N TRP A 10 0.22 -6.71 30.94
CA TRP A 10 1.08 -7.86 30.66
C TRP A 10 2.45 -7.48 30.08
N THR A 11 2.69 -6.23 29.68
CA THR A 11 3.93 -5.83 29.02
C THR A 11 5.12 -5.58 29.95
N LYS A 12 4.91 -5.39 31.26
CA LYS A 12 6.01 -5.12 32.22
C LYS A 12 6.63 -6.39 32.82
N ALA A 13 5.86 -7.46 33.02
CA ALA A 13 6.38 -8.71 33.59
C ALA A 13 7.10 -9.63 32.58
N LEU A 14 6.90 -9.42 31.28
CA LEU A 14 7.42 -10.30 30.22
C LEU A 14 8.79 -9.90 29.64
N LYS A 15 9.31 -8.70 29.94
CA LYS A 15 10.34 -8.07 29.09
C LYS A 15 11.80 -8.44 29.33
N ARG A 16 12.15 -9.18 30.39
CA ARG A 16 13.57 -9.57 30.61
C ARG A 16 13.86 -11.04 30.90
N ASN A 17 12.91 -11.87 31.34
CA ASN A 17 13.26 -13.26 31.70
C ASN A 17 12.85 -14.34 30.66
N ARG A 18 11.96 -14.04 29.71
CA ARG A 18 11.52 -15.06 28.73
C ARG A 18 12.40 -15.18 27.48
N LEU A 19 12.93 -14.07 26.96
CA LEU A 19 13.86 -14.13 25.82
C LEU A 19 15.16 -14.87 26.18
N PHE A 20 15.65 -14.73 27.41
CA PHE A 20 16.83 -15.47 27.89
C PHE A 20 16.62 -16.98 27.94
N ARG A 21 15.39 -17.46 28.12
CA ARG A 21 15.08 -18.90 28.08
C ARG A 21 14.93 -19.45 26.66
N PHE A 22 14.57 -18.61 25.69
CA PHE A 22 14.49 -19.06 24.30
C PHE A 22 15.89 -19.33 23.74
N SER A 23 16.86 -18.47 24.05
CA SER A 23 18.27 -18.66 23.64
C SER A 23 18.96 -19.85 24.30
N THR A 24 18.40 -20.43 25.38
CA THR A 24 18.94 -21.64 26.02
C THR A 24 18.37 -22.94 25.46
N LEU A 25 17.37 -22.90 24.58
CA LEU A 25 16.87 -24.11 23.91
C LEU A 25 17.93 -24.64 22.93
N PRO A 26 17.96 -25.96 22.65
CA PRO A 26 18.71 -26.50 21.51
C PRO A 26 18.37 -25.77 20.20
N ALA A 27 19.35 -25.61 19.31
CA ALA A 27 19.22 -24.83 18.08
C ALA A 27 18.07 -25.33 17.19
N GLU A 28 17.81 -26.64 17.20
CA GLU A 28 16.73 -27.31 16.48
C GLU A 28 15.35 -26.85 16.98
N LEU A 29 15.17 -26.76 18.30
CA LEU A 29 13.92 -26.29 18.91
C LEU A 29 13.73 -24.78 18.70
N GLN A 30 14.82 -24.00 18.78
CA GLN A 30 14.77 -22.58 18.44
C GLN A 30 14.32 -22.40 16.98
N PHE A 31 14.93 -23.12 16.05
CA PHE A 31 14.57 -23.08 14.64
C PHE A 31 13.12 -23.51 14.41
N HIS A 32 12.67 -24.60 15.03
CA HIS A 32 11.29 -25.07 14.93
C HIS A 32 10.29 -24.00 15.37
N VAL A 33 10.51 -23.35 16.51
CA VAL A 33 9.66 -22.24 16.97
C VAL A 33 9.66 -21.08 15.97
N LEU A 34 10.82 -20.72 15.40
CA LEU A 34 10.89 -19.67 14.39
C LEU A 34 10.08 -20.02 13.13
N THR A 35 9.95 -21.30 12.75
CA THR A 35 9.13 -21.69 11.58
C THR A 35 7.63 -21.41 11.76
N PHE A 36 7.14 -21.30 13.00
CA PHE A 36 5.76 -20.92 13.30
C PHE A 36 5.57 -19.40 13.44
N CYS A 37 6.65 -18.61 13.43
CA CYS A 37 6.54 -17.17 13.54
C CYS A 37 6.01 -16.56 12.23
N SER A 38 5.10 -15.59 12.36
CA SER A 38 4.67 -14.76 11.23
C SER A 38 5.86 -14.01 10.61
N ALA A 39 5.73 -13.62 9.34
CA ALA A 39 6.73 -12.79 8.66
C ALA A 39 7.04 -11.49 9.46
N SER A 40 6.02 -10.86 10.05
CA SER A 40 6.20 -9.68 10.91
C SER A 40 7.06 -9.97 12.15
N THR A 41 6.83 -11.11 12.81
CA THR A 41 7.62 -11.53 13.98
C THR A 41 9.06 -11.83 13.59
N LEU A 42 9.27 -12.54 12.48
CA LEU A 42 10.60 -12.84 11.96
C LEU A 42 11.37 -11.57 11.58
N PHE A 43 10.72 -10.61 10.94
CA PHE A 43 11.32 -9.31 10.64
C PHE A 43 11.77 -8.57 11.90
N GLN A 44 10.95 -8.58 12.96
CA GLN A 44 11.34 -7.98 14.23
C GLN A 44 12.55 -8.69 14.84
N LEU A 45 12.55 -10.03 14.86
CA LEU A 45 13.66 -10.83 15.38
C LEU A 45 14.97 -10.56 14.65
N MET A 46 14.94 -10.37 13.32
CA MET A 46 16.10 -9.97 12.53
C MET A 46 16.72 -8.65 12.99
N ARG A 47 15.89 -7.71 13.47
CA ARG A 47 16.34 -6.38 13.90
C ARG A 47 16.78 -6.37 15.35
N VAL A 48 16.04 -7.01 16.25
CA VAL A 48 16.22 -6.85 17.70
C VAL A 48 17.10 -7.91 18.34
N SER A 49 17.35 -9.05 17.68
CA SER A 49 18.18 -10.13 18.24
C SER A 49 19.32 -10.51 17.30
N SER A 50 20.57 -10.31 17.72
CA SER A 50 21.73 -10.78 16.98
C SER A 50 21.79 -12.30 16.88
N SER A 51 21.41 -13.01 17.96
CA SER A 51 21.45 -14.48 18.04
C SER A 51 20.50 -15.15 17.05
N PHE A 52 19.32 -14.58 16.83
CA PHE A 52 18.32 -15.16 15.91
C PHE A 52 18.35 -14.55 14.52
N ARG A 53 19.11 -13.47 14.31
CA ARG A 53 19.09 -12.69 13.07
C ARG A 53 19.27 -13.55 11.83
N LYS A 54 20.27 -14.43 11.85
CA LYS A 54 20.63 -15.27 10.70
C LYS A 54 19.49 -16.24 10.34
N GLU A 55 18.92 -16.94 11.32
CA GLU A 55 17.87 -17.93 11.07
C GLU A 55 16.51 -17.28 10.78
N ALA A 56 16.16 -16.22 11.51
CA ALA A 56 14.98 -15.43 11.21
C ALA A 56 15.05 -14.84 9.80
N GLN A 57 16.23 -14.41 9.35
CA GLN A 57 16.45 -13.92 8.00
C GLN A 57 16.22 -15.00 6.95
N LYS A 58 16.76 -16.22 7.13
CA LYS A 58 16.52 -17.32 6.19
C LYS A 58 15.03 -17.62 6.06
N LEU A 59 14.32 -17.73 7.19
CA LEU A 59 12.89 -18.03 7.21
C LEU A 59 12.06 -16.90 6.62
N PHE A 60 12.35 -15.65 6.99
CA PHE A 60 11.65 -14.47 6.46
C PHE A 60 11.73 -14.39 4.93
N TRP A 61 12.90 -14.65 4.35
CA TRP A 61 13.07 -14.63 2.89
C TRP A 61 12.60 -15.90 2.19
N ALA A 62 12.33 -16.99 2.91
CA ALA A 62 11.80 -18.23 2.35
C ALA A 62 10.30 -18.17 2.05
N TYR A 63 9.56 -17.18 2.56
CA TYR A 63 8.13 -17.00 2.27
C TYR A 63 7.89 -16.66 0.80
N SER A 64 7.50 -17.67 0.02
CA SER A 64 7.25 -17.52 -1.42
C SER A 64 5.92 -16.83 -1.75
N ASP A 65 5.03 -16.66 -0.77
CA ASP A 65 3.70 -16.07 -0.90
C ASP A 65 3.68 -14.56 -0.58
N THR A 66 4.76 -14.01 -0.01
CA THR A 66 4.82 -12.61 0.42
C THR A 66 5.50 -11.76 -0.65
N TYR A 67 4.82 -10.72 -1.13
CA TYR A 67 5.30 -9.79 -2.14
C TYR A 67 5.37 -8.38 -1.56
N PHE A 68 6.52 -7.72 -1.73
CA PHE A 68 6.71 -6.35 -1.26
C PHE A 68 6.30 -5.36 -2.34
N VAL A 69 5.44 -4.41 -1.97
CA VAL A 69 4.83 -3.48 -2.90
C VAL A 69 5.74 -2.27 -3.14
N ILE A 70 6.01 -1.98 -4.41
CA ILE A 70 6.65 -0.73 -4.86
C ILE A 70 5.80 -0.08 -5.96
N LYS A 71 5.95 1.23 -6.16
CA LYS A 71 5.21 1.96 -7.20
C LYS A 71 5.95 1.90 -8.53
N ALA A 72 5.25 1.63 -9.63
CA ALA A 72 5.81 1.64 -10.98
C ALA A 72 6.35 3.03 -11.36
N ARG A 73 5.63 4.10 -10.99
CA ARG A 73 6.06 5.49 -11.20
C ARG A 73 7.46 5.78 -10.64
N TRP A 74 7.78 5.24 -9.46
CA TRP A 74 9.11 5.41 -8.86
C TRP A 74 10.23 4.84 -9.74
N LEU A 75 10.00 3.70 -10.40
CA LEU A 75 10.97 3.09 -11.32
C LEU A 75 11.13 3.90 -12.60
N LEU A 76 10.03 4.46 -13.13
CA LEU A 76 10.07 5.37 -14.29
C LEU A 76 10.78 6.69 -13.98
N ASP A 77 10.65 7.17 -12.75
CA ASP A 77 11.31 8.37 -12.24
C ASP A 77 12.79 8.10 -11.87
N GLY A 78 13.41 7.05 -12.40
CA GLY A 78 14.83 6.71 -12.18
C GLY A 78 15.13 5.93 -10.90
N GLY A 79 14.11 5.61 -10.09
CA GLY A 79 14.26 4.80 -8.89
C GLY A 79 15.12 5.47 -7.82
N TYR A 80 15.08 6.79 -7.72
CA TYR A 80 15.90 7.55 -6.78
C TYR A 80 15.40 7.44 -5.33
N ALA A 81 16.32 7.51 -4.37
CA ALA A 81 15.99 7.37 -2.94
C ALA A 81 15.10 8.50 -2.45
N GLY A 82 15.29 9.71 -2.97
CA GLY A 82 14.47 10.87 -2.64
C GLY A 82 12.99 10.73 -3.03
N TYR A 83 12.67 9.92 -4.05
CA TYR A 83 11.31 9.76 -4.59
C TYR A 83 10.55 8.57 -4.00
N THR A 84 11.07 7.97 -2.92
CA THR A 84 10.38 6.90 -2.21
C THR A 84 10.60 7.00 -0.71
N SER A 85 9.60 6.53 0.04
CA SER A 85 9.69 6.35 1.49
C SER A 85 10.23 4.97 1.86
N ASN A 86 10.50 4.10 0.88
CA ASN A 86 10.92 2.72 1.09
C ASN A 86 12.40 2.61 1.50
N ASP A 87 12.71 1.67 2.39
CA ASP A 87 14.08 1.26 2.70
C ASP A 87 14.70 0.50 1.52
N LEU A 88 15.65 1.15 0.83
CA LEU A 88 16.29 0.57 -0.35
C LEU A 88 17.24 -0.58 -0.03
N ASP A 89 17.87 -0.58 1.16
CA ASP A 89 18.75 -1.66 1.59
C ASP A 89 17.96 -2.93 1.91
N PHE A 90 16.73 -2.74 2.40
CA PHE A 90 15.76 -3.82 2.51
C PHE A 90 15.34 -4.31 1.12
N LEU A 91 14.93 -3.42 0.22
CA LEU A 91 14.48 -3.79 -1.14
C LEU A 91 15.54 -4.57 -1.92
N ALA A 92 16.82 -4.21 -1.77
CA ALA A 92 17.91 -4.92 -2.45
C ALA A 92 18.03 -6.41 -2.07
N LYS A 93 17.39 -6.83 -0.96
CA LYS A 93 17.39 -8.21 -0.45
C LYS A 93 16.12 -8.99 -0.82
N VAL A 94 15.07 -8.30 -1.27
CA VAL A 94 13.77 -8.88 -1.56
C VAL A 94 13.81 -9.72 -2.84
N GLN A 95 13.18 -10.90 -2.81
CA GLN A 95 13.07 -11.79 -3.97
C GLN A 95 11.72 -11.70 -4.70
N ASN A 96 10.65 -11.34 -3.99
CA ASN A 96 9.29 -11.27 -4.52
C ASN A 96 8.77 -9.83 -4.44
N ILE A 97 8.55 -9.19 -5.59
CA ILE A 97 8.12 -7.79 -5.67
C ILE A 97 6.78 -7.70 -6.38
N GLN A 98 5.86 -6.94 -5.80
CA GLN A 98 4.66 -6.50 -6.49
C GLN A 98 4.87 -5.04 -6.92
N ILE A 99 4.72 -4.75 -8.20
CA ILE A 99 4.87 -3.41 -8.76
C ILE A 99 3.47 -2.87 -9.04
N ASP A 100 3.07 -1.86 -8.28
CA ASP A 100 1.78 -1.22 -8.42
C ASP A 100 1.79 -0.21 -9.57
N CYS A 101 0.93 -0.44 -10.56
CA CYS A 101 0.92 0.29 -11.83
C CYS A 101 -0.38 1.08 -12.00
N ASP A 102 -0.37 2.33 -11.53
CA ASP A 102 -1.48 3.27 -11.68
C ASP A 102 -1.71 3.73 -13.14
N LEU A 103 -2.88 4.31 -13.44
CA LEU A 103 -3.22 4.86 -14.76
C LEU A 103 -2.17 5.82 -15.31
N GLY A 104 -1.64 6.73 -14.49
CA GLY A 104 -0.67 7.73 -14.93
C GLY A 104 0.63 7.09 -15.42
N THR A 105 1.10 6.07 -14.71
CA THR A 105 2.25 5.24 -15.11
C THR A 105 1.96 4.52 -16.43
N ARG A 106 0.78 3.92 -16.56
CA ARG A 106 0.40 3.21 -17.80
C ARG A 106 0.39 4.14 -19.00
N GLN A 107 -0.15 5.36 -18.84
CA GLN A 107 -0.17 6.37 -19.89
C GLN A 107 1.24 6.82 -20.31
N GLN A 108 2.20 6.86 -19.37
CA GLN A 108 3.59 7.17 -19.71
C GLN A 108 4.26 6.06 -20.54
N ILE A 109 3.86 4.81 -20.36
CA ILE A 109 4.39 3.66 -21.10
C ILE A 109 3.65 3.46 -22.43
N CYS A 110 2.34 3.70 -22.44
CA CYS A 110 1.48 3.53 -23.60
C CYS A 110 0.69 4.80 -23.86
N LEU A 111 1.22 5.67 -24.72
CA LEU A 111 0.59 6.92 -25.11
C LEU A 111 -0.54 6.65 -26.10
N ILE A 112 -1.61 7.43 -26.01
CA ILE A 112 -2.66 7.45 -27.04
C ILE A 112 -2.38 8.65 -27.95
N ARG A 113 -1.98 8.39 -29.19
CA ARG A 113 -1.77 9.42 -30.22
C ARG A 113 -2.69 9.15 -31.39
N ASN A 114 -3.56 10.10 -31.71
CA ASN A 114 -4.55 9.98 -32.80
C ASN A 114 -5.44 8.73 -32.69
N GLY A 115 -5.81 8.35 -31.47
CA GLY A 115 -6.60 7.13 -31.21
C GLY A 115 -5.81 5.81 -31.27
N ALA A 116 -4.55 5.83 -31.73
CA ALA A 116 -3.67 4.67 -31.72
C ALA A 116 -2.87 4.60 -30.40
N LYS A 117 -2.71 3.38 -29.88
CA LYS A 117 -1.86 3.09 -28.71
C LYS A 117 -0.42 2.89 -29.15
N GLU A 118 0.48 3.78 -28.74
CA GLU A 118 1.92 3.74 -29.02
C GLU A 118 2.70 3.37 -27.76
N VAL A 119 3.40 2.23 -27.80
CA VAL A 119 4.17 1.72 -26.67
C VAL A 119 5.59 2.28 -26.69
N GLN A 120 5.96 2.98 -25.62
CA GLN A 120 7.27 3.61 -25.43
C GLN A 120 8.29 2.56 -24.94
N GLN A 121 8.94 1.87 -25.88
CA GLN A 121 9.87 0.77 -25.57
C GLN A 121 11.12 1.21 -24.79
N ASP A 122 11.58 2.44 -25.00
CA ASP A 122 12.64 3.10 -24.25
C ASP A 122 12.28 3.23 -22.76
N ARG A 123 11.04 3.60 -22.45
CA ARG A 123 10.53 3.70 -21.07
C ARG A 123 10.47 2.34 -20.39
N ILE A 124 10.05 1.30 -21.11
CA ILE A 124 10.02 -0.08 -20.59
C ILE A 124 11.44 -0.58 -20.30
N ARG A 125 12.39 -0.30 -21.20
CA ARG A 125 13.80 -0.65 -20.98
C ARG A 125 14.35 0.06 -19.74
N HIS A 126 14.15 1.37 -19.65
CA HIS A 126 14.58 2.16 -18.51
C HIS A 126 13.98 1.65 -17.19
N PHE A 127 12.68 1.35 -17.19
CA PHE A 127 11.97 0.77 -16.05
C PHE A 127 12.68 -0.49 -15.52
N TRP A 128 13.01 -1.43 -16.41
CA TRP A 128 13.64 -2.69 -16.02
C TRP A 128 15.12 -2.55 -15.64
N GLU A 129 15.85 -1.64 -16.27
CA GLU A 129 17.23 -1.30 -15.88
C GLU A 129 17.28 -0.74 -14.46
N VAL A 130 16.39 0.21 -14.16
CA VAL A 130 16.25 0.79 -12.81
C VAL A 130 15.81 -0.27 -11.82
N PHE A 131 14.83 -1.11 -12.17
CA PHE A 131 14.36 -2.20 -11.33
C PHE A 131 15.50 -3.15 -10.97
N HIS A 132 16.25 -3.64 -11.95
CA HIS A 132 17.35 -4.57 -11.74
C HIS A 132 18.44 -3.96 -10.84
N ARG A 133 18.75 -2.67 -11.04
CA ARG A 133 19.69 -1.94 -10.18
C ARG A 133 19.23 -1.82 -8.73
N ARG A 134 17.92 -1.60 -8.49
CA ARG A 134 17.37 -1.38 -7.14
C ARG A 134 16.95 -2.65 -6.42
N CYS A 135 16.57 -3.68 -7.17
CA CYS A 135 16.11 -4.97 -6.65
C CYS A 135 16.94 -6.12 -7.25
N PRO A 136 18.28 -6.15 -7.07
CA PRO A 136 19.16 -7.10 -7.75
C PRO A 136 18.92 -8.57 -7.38
N ARG A 137 18.17 -8.85 -6.31
CA ARG A 137 17.81 -10.20 -5.88
C ARG A 137 16.39 -10.60 -6.24
N ALA A 138 15.63 -9.73 -6.90
CA ALA A 138 14.27 -10.05 -7.31
C ALA A 138 14.28 -11.22 -8.31
N LYS A 139 13.42 -12.21 -8.04
CA LYS A 139 13.23 -13.41 -8.86
C LYS A 139 11.80 -13.53 -9.35
N ARG A 140 10.84 -13.00 -8.61
CA ARG A 140 9.40 -13.06 -8.95
C ARG A 140 8.82 -11.67 -8.90
N VAL A 141 8.16 -11.28 -9.97
CA VAL A 141 7.54 -9.96 -10.11
C VAL A 141 6.09 -10.10 -10.52
N ILE A 142 5.20 -9.43 -9.81
CA ILE A 142 3.80 -9.24 -10.20
C ILE A 142 3.62 -7.77 -10.55
N ILE A 143 3.25 -7.47 -11.79
CA ILE A 143 2.87 -6.13 -12.22
C ILE A 143 1.37 -6.00 -12.00
N ASN A 144 1.00 -5.22 -11.00
CA ASN A 144 -0.34 -5.15 -10.47
C ASN A 144 -1.10 -3.95 -11.01
N GLN A 145 -2.25 -4.22 -11.62
CA GLN A 145 -3.23 -3.22 -12.02
C GLN A 145 -4.44 -3.32 -11.08
N ILE A 146 -4.59 -2.32 -10.21
CA ILE A 146 -5.69 -2.26 -9.23
C ILE A 146 -6.99 -1.76 -9.88
N GLU A 147 -6.88 -0.94 -10.94
CA GLU A 147 -8.06 -0.31 -11.55
C GLU A 147 -8.91 -1.32 -12.32
N VAL A 148 -10.20 -1.38 -11.95
CA VAL A 148 -11.22 -2.14 -12.68
C VAL A 148 -11.35 -1.52 -14.07
N SER A 149 -10.88 -2.25 -15.08
CA SER A 149 -11.15 -1.87 -16.46
C SER A 149 -12.59 -2.24 -16.74
N ILE A 150 -13.51 -1.27 -16.63
CA ILE A 150 -14.88 -1.42 -17.11
C ILE A 150 -14.80 -1.48 -18.64
N SER A 151 -14.50 -2.66 -19.18
CA SER A 151 -14.47 -2.86 -20.63
C SER A 151 -15.91 -2.81 -21.13
N THR A 152 -16.26 -1.74 -21.82
CA THR A 152 -17.59 -1.47 -22.37
C THR A 152 -17.99 -2.37 -23.56
N GLY A 153 -17.34 -3.52 -23.78
CA GLY A 153 -17.63 -4.38 -24.93
C GLY A 153 -17.14 -5.81 -24.76
N LYS A 154 -17.98 -6.76 -25.19
CA LYS A 154 -17.91 -8.24 -25.09
C LYS A 154 -16.68 -8.91 -25.77
N GLY A 155 -15.51 -8.28 -25.77
CA GLY A 155 -14.31 -8.79 -26.43
C GLY A 155 -13.24 -9.24 -25.45
N VAL A 156 -13.19 -10.56 -25.22
CA VAL A 156 -12.07 -11.39 -24.70
C VAL A 156 -11.21 -10.76 -23.61
N ASN A 157 -11.25 -11.36 -22.41
CA ASN A 157 -10.35 -11.25 -21.24
C ASN A 157 -8.86 -11.07 -21.59
N CYS A 158 -8.48 -9.94 -22.15
CA CYS A 158 -7.15 -9.69 -22.66
C CYS A 158 -6.47 -8.75 -21.69
N LEU A 159 -5.37 -9.24 -21.11
CA LEU A 159 -4.46 -8.42 -20.32
C LEU A 159 -4.11 -7.14 -21.11
N GLU A 160 -4.12 -5.98 -20.48
CA GLU A 160 -3.82 -4.73 -21.18
C GLU A 160 -2.44 -4.80 -21.87
N LYS A 161 -2.36 -4.32 -23.12
CA LYS A 161 -1.11 -4.31 -23.91
C LYS A 161 0.09 -3.74 -23.14
N THR A 162 -0.11 -2.69 -22.35
CA THR A 162 0.94 -2.09 -21.50
C THR A 162 1.55 -3.10 -20.54
N LEU A 163 0.70 -3.86 -19.83
CA LEU A 163 1.14 -4.90 -18.89
C LEU A 163 1.79 -6.07 -19.63
N GLN A 164 1.24 -6.46 -20.78
CA GLN A 164 1.83 -7.48 -21.64
C GLN A 164 3.28 -7.09 -21.99
N HIS A 165 3.49 -5.88 -22.52
CA HIS A 165 4.82 -5.42 -22.90
C HIS A 165 5.78 -5.33 -21.71
N LEU A 166 5.32 -4.87 -20.54
CA LEU A 166 6.16 -4.84 -19.35
C LEU A 166 6.64 -6.24 -18.95
N VAL A 167 5.73 -7.22 -18.85
CA VAL A 167 6.08 -8.60 -18.49
C VAL A 167 6.96 -9.25 -19.57
N GLN A 168 6.67 -9.01 -20.85
CA GLN A 168 7.43 -9.55 -21.98
C GLN A 168 8.87 -9.03 -22.03
N SER A 169 9.10 -7.79 -21.59
CA SER A 169 10.42 -7.16 -21.54
C SER A 169 11.18 -7.41 -20.24
N SER A 170 10.70 -8.32 -19.38
CA SER A 170 11.39 -8.64 -18.13
C SER A 170 12.79 -9.22 -18.37
N PRO A 171 13.81 -8.80 -17.58
CA PRO A 171 15.16 -9.32 -17.71
C PRO A 171 15.26 -10.85 -17.49
N PRO A 172 16.26 -11.53 -18.09
CA PRO A 172 16.51 -12.94 -17.83
C PRO A 172 16.65 -13.25 -16.34
N GLY A 173 16.03 -14.35 -15.89
CA GLY A 173 16.06 -14.77 -14.48
C GLY A 173 14.95 -14.17 -13.60
N ILE A 174 14.17 -13.21 -14.11
CA ILE A 174 12.97 -12.69 -13.44
C ILE A 174 11.73 -13.40 -13.99
N LEU A 175 10.98 -14.05 -13.10
CA LEU A 175 9.66 -14.58 -13.38
C LEU A 175 8.61 -13.46 -13.24
N ALA A 176 8.33 -12.75 -14.33
CA ALA A 176 7.32 -11.71 -14.37
C ALA A 176 5.93 -12.27 -14.69
N SER A 177 4.93 -11.71 -14.03
CA SER A 177 3.50 -11.95 -14.25
C SER A 177 2.75 -10.63 -14.09
N ALA A 178 1.52 -10.57 -14.56
CA ALA A 178 0.65 -9.39 -14.38
C ALA A 178 -0.62 -9.78 -13.65
N SER A 179 -1.07 -8.97 -12.70
CA SER A 179 -2.37 -9.11 -12.05
C SER A 179 -3.31 -8.01 -12.50
N SER A 180 -4.56 -8.39 -12.76
CA SER A 180 -5.63 -7.49 -13.18
C SER A 180 -6.93 -7.91 -12.50
N VAL A 181 -7.69 -6.92 -12.04
CA VAL A 181 -9.06 -7.13 -11.55
C VAL A 181 -9.99 -7.30 -12.75
N GLN A 182 -10.72 -8.41 -12.79
CA GLN A 182 -11.58 -8.78 -13.91
C GLN A 182 -12.91 -9.34 -13.40
N GLU A 183 -13.95 -9.23 -14.21
CA GLU A 183 -15.21 -9.94 -13.97
C GLU A 183 -14.97 -11.45 -14.07
N ALA A 184 -15.61 -12.24 -13.20
CA ALA A 184 -15.55 -13.68 -13.29
C ALA A 184 -16.38 -14.15 -14.48
N ASP A 185 -15.86 -15.18 -15.16
CA ASP A 185 -16.60 -15.85 -16.22
C ASP A 185 -17.82 -16.55 -15.59
N VAL A 186 -18.97 -15.87 -15.56
CA VAL A 186 -20.24 -16.47 -15.16
C VAL A 186 -20.81 -17.20 -16.38
N PRO A 187 -21.11 -18.51 -16.31
CA PRO A 187 -21.70 -19.25 -17.41
C PRO A 187 -22.98 -18.55 -17.91
N ALA A 188 -23.10 -18.37 -19.22
CA ALA A 188 -24.19 -17.64 -19.86
C ALA A 188 -25.59 -18.23 -19.61
N ASP A 189 -25.68 -19.43 -19.06
CA ASP A 189 -26.92 -20.16 -18.81
C ASP A 189 -27.65 -19.73 -17.52
N ILE A 190 -27.07 -18.86 -16.70
CA ILE A 190 -27.76 -18.27 -15.54
C ILE A 190 -28.51 -17.03 -16.02
N GLY A 191 -29.84 -17.19 -16.21
CA GLY A 191 -30.73 -16.24 -16.87
C GLY A 191 -30.57 -14.77 -16.46
N ALA A 192 -30.66 -13.90 -17.47
CA ALA A 192 -30.41 -12.46 -17.45
C ALA A 192 -31.42 -11.60 -16.64
N SER A 193 -31.98 -12.13 -15.55
CA SER A 193 -33.08 -11.49 -14.85
C SER A 193 -32.67 -10.59 -13.69
N ASP A 194 -31.44 -10.69 -13.20
CA ASP A 194 -30.90 -9.77 -12.20
C ASP A 194 -29.68 -9.04 -12.75
N PRO A 195 -29.47 -7.75 -12.40
CA PRO A 195 -28.23 -7.05 -12.68
C PRO A 195 -27.10 -7.91 -12.10
N SER A 196 -26.38 -8.60 -12.99
CA SER A 196 -25.44 -9.63 -12.59
C SER A 196 -24.32 -8.97 -11.82
N THR A 197 -24.41 -9.11 -10.50
CA THR A 197 -23.33 -9.07 -9.53
C THR A 197 -22.01 -9.51 -10.17
N GLN A 198 -21.26 -8.54 -10.69
CA GLN A 198 -20.03 -8.83 -11.43
C GLN A 198 -19.04 -9.36 -10.41
N ASN A 199 -18.86 -10.67 -10.38
CA ASN A 199 -17.94 -11.31 -9.45
C ASN A 199 -16.51 -10.89 -9.81
N LEU A 200 -16.04 -9.76 -9.28
CA LEU A 200 -14.69 -9.30 -9.53
C LEU A 200 -13.71 -10.29 -8.89
N GLN A 201 -12.75 -10.75 -9.70
CA GLN A 201 -11.66 -11.59 -9.27
C GLN A 201 -10.34 -10.99 -9.72
N ILE A 202 -9.30 -11.18 -8.92
CA ILE A 202 -7.94 -10.87 -9.34
C ILE A 202 -7.42 -12.05 -10.14
N ALA A 203 -7.15 -11.83 -11.42
CA ALA A 203 -6.55 -12.82 -12.30
C ALA A 203 -5.07 -12.51 -12.47
N VAL A 204 -4.21 -13.53 -12.29
CA VAL A 204 -2.77 -13.42 -12.54
C VAL A 204 -2.46 -14.09 -13.87
N TYR A 205 -1.74 -13.39 -14.74
CA TYR A 205 -1.38 -13.83 -16.08
C TYR A 205 0.13 -14.02 -16.18
N GLN A 206 0.53 -15.13 -16.76
CA GLN A 206 1.92 -15.44 -17.03
C GLN A 206 2.08 -15.80 -18.51
N ARG A 207 3.18 -15.32 -19.11
CA ARG A 207 3.55 -15.67 -20.47
C ARG A 207 4.18 -17.06 -20.50
N CYS A 208 3.65 -17.92 -21.36
CA CYS A 208 4.19 -19.25 -21.62
C CYS A 208 5.29 -19.21 -22.70
N PRO A 209 6.14 -20.25 -22.83
CA PRO A 209 7.21 -20.31 -23.84
C PRO A 209 6.70 -20.19 -25.29
N ASP A 210 5.48 -20.61 -25.56
CA ASP A 210 4.78 -20.49 -26.85
C ASP A 210 4.22 -19.08 -27.13
N SER A 211 4.56 -18.10 -26.28
CA SER A 211 4.02 -16.74 -26.28
C SER A 211 2.53 -16.60 -25.96
N SER A 212 1.85 -17.69 -25.60
CA SER A 212 0.47 -17.61 -25.10
C SER A 212 0.44 -17.04 -23.68
N TRP A 213 -0.68 -16.43 -23.32
CA TRP A 213 -0.95 -15.98 -21.97
C TRP A 213 -1.80 -17.01 -21.26
N LYS A 214 -1.28 -17.53 -20.14
CA LYS A 214 -2.04 -18.43 -19.28
C LYS A 214 -2.43 -17.70 -18.01
N LYS A 215 -3.72 -17.72 -17.70
CA LYS A 215 -4.22 -17.38 -16.37
C LYS A 215 -3.64 -18.39 -15.40
N ASN A 216 -2.73 -17.93 -14.56
CA ASN A 216 -2.10 -18.75 -13.54
C ASN A 216 -2.99 -18.75 -12.30
N ASN A 217 -3.27 -19.94 -11.78
CA ASN A 217 -3.88 -20.12 -10.47
C ASN A 217 -2.84 -19.92 -9.36
N LEU A 218 -1.83 -19.05 -9.58
CA LEU A 218 -0.85 -18.62 -8.58
C LEU A 218 -1.69 -18.33 -7.34
N GLY A 219 -1.54 -19.21 -6.33
CA GLY A 219 -2.61 -19.52 -5.38
C GLY A 219 -3.33 -18.26 -4.92
N LYS A 220 -4.66 -18.35 -4.75
CA LYS A 220 -5.62 -17.28 -4.40
C LYS A 220 -5.21 -16.34 -3.22
N HIS A 221 -4.00 -16.45 -2.67
CA HIS A 221 -3.55 -15.96 -1.39
C HIS A 221 -2.06 -15.52 -1.38
N TRP A 222 -1.57 -14.76 -2.36
CA TRP A 222 -0.32 -14.02 -2.10
C TRP A 222 -0.63 -12.82 -1.19
N LYS A 223 0.37 -12.43 -0.38
CA LYS A 223 0.25 -11.33 0.57
C LYS A 223 1.05 -10.15 0.05
N ALA A 224 0.36 -9.08 -0.30
CA ALA A 224 0.97 -7.81 -0.60
C ALA A 224 1.34 -7.11 0.72
N VAL A 225 2.61 -6.75 0.90
CA VAL A 225 3.12 -6.11 2.11
C VAL A 225 3.88 -4.83 1.74
N LEU A 226 3.67 -3.76 2.50
CA LEU A 226 4.43 -2.53 2.32
C LEU A 226 5.90 -2.75 2.69
N VAL A 227 6.78 -2.16 1.91
CA VAL A 227 8.21 -2.12 2.27
C VAL A 227 8.37 -1.29 3.55
N PRO A 228 9.25 -1.70 4.48
CA PRO A 228 9.60 -0.86 5.62
C PRO A 228 10.03 0.54 5.18
N ALA A 229 9.63 1.56 5.95
CA ALA A 229 10.05 2.92 5.67
C ALA A 229 11.56 3.10 5.88
N LYS A 230 12.18 3.93 5.05
CA LYS A 230 13.54 4.43 5.28
C LYS A 230 13.56 5.32 6.53
N ARG A 231 14.77 5.59 7.03
CA ARG A 231 14.94 6.56 8.11
C ARG A 231 14.74 7.98 7.58
N PHE A 232 13.81 8.70 8.19
CA PHE A 232 13.59 10.12 7.92
C PHE A 232 14.46 10.96 8.85
N SER A 233 15.55 11.52 8.32
CA SER A 233 16.47 12.37 9.08
C SER A 233 16.43 13.80 8.56
N GLY A 234 16.81 14.77 9.40
CA GLY A 234 16.91 16.18 8.99
C GLY A 234 15.57 16.87 8.69
N PRO A 235 15.61 18.15 8.31
CA PRO A 235 14.41 18.95 8.09
C PRO A 235 13.58 18.49 6.87
N VAL A 236 14.20 18.00 5.79
CA VAL A 236 13.48 17.38 4.65
C VAL A 236 12.83 16.07 5.08
N GLY A 237 13.57 15.25 5.83
CA GLY A 237 13.04 13.98 6.32
C GLY A 237 11.83 14.16 7.21
N ARG A 238 11.81 15.18 8.08
CA ARG A 238 10.65 15.47 8.92
C ARG A 238 9.38 15.74 8.09
N ILE A 239 9.47 16.49 6.99
CA ILE A 239 8.33 16.76 6.10
C ILE A 239 7.84 15.45 5.47
N TYR A 240 8.75 14.63 4.95
CA TYR A 240 8.39 13.36 4.32
C TYR A 240 7.92 12.29 5.31
N GLU A 241 8.34 12.35 6.57
CA GLU A 241 7.81 11.50 7.64
C GLU A 241 6.33 11.80 7.92
N ILE A 242 5.94 13.08 7.90
CA ILE A 242 4.54 13.50 8.02
C ILE A 242 3.75 12.97 6.83
N ARG A 243 4.20 13.25 5.60
CA ARG A 243 3.54 12.75 4.37
C ARG A 243 3.42 11.23 4.31
N TYR A 244 4.45 10.52 4.76
CA TYR A 244 4.42 9.06 4.82
C TYR A 244 3.37 8.56 5.82
N ARG A 245 3.28 9.19 7.00
CA ARG A 245 2.24 8.86 7.98
C ARG A 245 0.84 9.16 7.46
N ASP A 246 0.66 10.24 6.72
CA ASP A 246 -0.62 10.60 6.08
C ASP A 246 -1.04 9.58 5.05
N SER A 247 -0.14 9.26 4.13
CA SER A 247 -0.38 8.21 3.13
C SER A 247 -0.70 6.85 3.79
N LEU A 248 -0.04 6.53 4.92
CA LEU A 248 -0.34 5.32 5.68
C LEU A 248 -1.69 5.40 6.40
N GLY A 249 -2.04 6.57 6.92
CA GLY A 249 -3.35 6.86 7.50
C GLY A 249 -4.46 6.67 6.48
N ASP A 250 -4.31 7.22 5.28
CA ASP A 250 -5.25 7.04 4.17
C ASP A 250 -5.41 5.56 3.81
N MET A 251 -4.29 4.83 3.64
CA MET A 251 -4.35 3.38 3.37
C MET A 251 -5.06 2.59 4.47
N LYS A 252 -4.85 2.94 5.74
CA LYS A 252 -5.56 2.33 6.87
C LYS A 252 -7.04 2.67 6.87
N TYR A 253 -7.38 3.92 6.53
CA TYR A 253 -8.76 4.37 6.41
C TYR A 253 -9.48 3.65 5.26
N TRP A 254 -8.82 3.45 4.12
CA TRP A 254 -9.32 2.60 3.04
C TRP A 254 -9.48 1.14 3.48
N GLY A 255 -8.53 0.57 4.22
CA GLY A 255 -8.68 -0.79 4.77
C GLY A 255 -9.81 -0.90 5.81
N PHE A 256 -10.08 0.19 6.54
CA PHE A 256 -11.06 0.23 7.60
C PHE A 256 -12.49 0.06 7.07
N TRP A 257 -12.87 0.72 5.98
CA TRP A 257 -14.23 0.56 5.45
C TRP A 257 -14.49 -0.89 5.00
N ILE A 258 -13.49 -1.57 4.40
CA ILE A 258 -13.59 -2.99 4.01
C ILE A 258 -13.87 -3.84 5.24
N THR A 259 -13.14 -3.56 6.33
CA THR A 259 -13.29 -4.26 7.61
C THR A 259 -14.69 -4.04 8.19
N VAL A 260 -15.23 -2.83 8.10
CA VAL A 260 -16.58 -2.51 8.57
C VAL A 260 -17.65 -3.24 7.75
N VAL A 261 -17.53 -3.23 6.42
CA VAL A 261 -18.46 -3.95 5.51
C VAL A 261 -18.47 -5.44 5.83
N GLU A 262 -17.30 -6.06 5.93
CA GLU A 262 -17.15 -7.48 6.28
C GLU A 262 -17.70 -7.77 7.70
N ALA A 263 -17.46 -6.87 8.66
CA ALA A 263 -17.96 -7.02 10.02
C ALA A 263 -19.51 -7.05 10.05
N VAL A 264 -20.19 -6.24 9.24
CA VAL A 264 -21.65 -6.24 9.14
C VAL A 264 -22.13 -7.58 8.57
N ASP A 265 -21.54 -8.02 7.46
CA ASP A 265 -21.87 -9.29 6.81
C ASP A 265 -21.77 -10.48 7.78
N ARG A 266 -20.60 -10.60 8.43
CA ARG A 266 -20.32 -11.65 9.41
C ARG A 266 -21.19 -11.52 10.67
N TYR A 267 -21.53 -10.32 11.08
CA TYR A 267 -22.44 -10.15 12.22
C TYR A 267 -23.80 -10.78 11.95
N HIS A 268 -24.34 -10.62 10.74
CA HIS A 268 -25.63 -11.17 10.34
C HIS A 268 -25.58 -12.66 9.96
N PHE A 269 -24.48 -13.13 9.35
CA PHE A 269 -24.43 -14.45 8.72
C PHE A 269 -23.36 -15.43 9.25
N ASP A 270 -22.40 -15.02 10.10
CA ASP A 270 -21.42 -15.97 10.68
C ASP A 270 -21.99 -16.77 11.87
N LYS A 271 -21.30 -17.87 12.20
CA LYS A 271 -21.53 -18.71 13.40
C LYS A 271 -22.94 -19.31 13.45
N GLY A 272 -23.46 -19.69 12.28
CA GLY A 272 -24.79 -20.30 12.13
C GLY A 272 -25.94 -19.32 12.25
N ARG A 273 -25.66 -18.00 12.33
CA ARG A 273 -26.70 -16.99 12.16
C ARG A 273 -27.09 -16.92 10.69
N ASN A 274 -28.36 -16.66 10.47
CA ASN A 274 -28.88 -16.26 9.18
C ASN A 274 -29.93 -15.19 9.45
N TRP A 275 -29.47 -13.96 9.68
CA TRP A 275 -30.33 -12.83 10.02
C TRP A 275 -30.41 -11.87 8.84
N PRO A 276 -31.36 -12.08 7.93
CA PRO A 276 -31.62 -11.17 6.85
C PRO A 276 -31.76 -9.72 7.33
N PHE A 277 -31.28 -8.77 6.53
CA PHE A 277 -31.31 -7.36 6.88
C PHE A 277 -31.36 -6.47 5.64
N SER A 278 -31.85 -5.24 5.83
CA SER A 278 -31.83 -4.19 4.80
C SER A 278 -30.52 -3.42 4.84
N CYS A 279 -30.14 -2.84 3.71
CA CYS A 279 -29.00 -1.93 3.62
C CYS A 279 -29.06 -0.84 4.71
N PRO A 280 -27.95 -0.57 5.43
CA PRO A 280 -27.93 0.42 6.50
C PRO A 280 -27.98 1.88 6.00
N LEU A 281 -27.94 2.12 4.68
CA LEU A 281 -28.03 3.45 4.10
C LEU A 281 -29.50 3.81 3.84
N LYS A 282 -29.91 4.98 4.32
CA LYS A 282 -31.32 5.43 4.33
C LYS A 282 -31.98 5.52 2.96
N GLU A 283 -31.19 5.66 1.90
CA GLU A 283 -31.66 5.81 0.51
C GLU A 283 -31.58 4.50 -0.27
N CYS A 284 -31.34 3.38 0.40
CA CYS A 284 -31.15 2.08 -0.23
C CYS A 284 -32.02 1.01 0.44
N ASP A 285 -33.02 0.53 -0.30
CA ASP A 285 -34.01 -0.44 0.22
C ASP A 285 -33.64 -1.90 -0.09
N VAL A 286 -32.40 -2.16 -0.55
CA VAL A 286 -31.96 -3.52 -0.88
C VAL A 286 -31.93 -4.38 0.37
N TYR A 287 -32.41 -5.62 0.24
CA TYR A 287 -32.56 -6.59 1.31
C TYR A 287 -31.70 -7.82 1.03
N PHE A 288 -30.98 -8.30 2.04
CA PHE A 288 -30.02 -9.41 1.95
C PHE A 288 -30.50 -10.59 2.77
N GLN A 289 -30.47 -11.78 2.16
CA GLN A 289 -30.87 -13.05 2.76
C GLN A 289 -29.71 -14.02 2.95
N GLU A 290 -28.57 -13.80 2.27
CA GLU A 290 -27.42 -14.70 2.29
C GLU A 290 -26.10 -13.97 2.58
N ALA A 291 -25.14 -14.73 3.13
CA ALA A 291 -23.78 -14.26 3.38
C ALA A 291 -23.12 -13.75 2.10
N GLY A 292 -22.45 -12.61 2.17
CA GLY A 292 -21.74 -11.99 1.07
C GLY A 292 -22.60 -11.14 0.13
N GLU A 293 -23.94 -11.23 0.17
CA GLU A 293 -24.81 -10.36 -0.65
C GLU A 293 -24.64 -8.89 -0.28
N TRP A 294 -24.62 -8.59 1.02
CA TRP A 294 -24.35 -7.24 1.53
C TRP A 294 -22.96 -6.77 1.13
N THR A 295 -21.93 -7.59 1.38
CA THR A 295 -20.55 -7.23 1.04
C THR A 295 -20.45 -6.83 -0.42
N ARG A 296 -21.04 -7.62 -1.32
CA ARG A 296 -21.02 -7.35 -2.75
C ARG A 296 -21.78 -6.06 -3.10
N HIS A 297 -22.98 -5.90 -2.56
CA HIS A 297 -23.78 -4.70 -2.78
C HIS A 297 -23.07 -3.43 -2.30
N ALA A 298 -22.43 -3.48 -1.12
CA ALA A 298 -21.67 -2.37 -0.57
C ALA A 298 -20.52 -1.93 -1.47
N LEU A 299 -19.83 -2.88 -2.10
CA LEU A 299 -18.73 -2.62 -3.03
C LEU A 299 -19.17 -1.97 -4.34
N GLU A 300 -20.35 -2.33 -4.84
CA GLU A 300 -20.83 -1.93 -6.16
C GLU A 300 -21.59 -0.60 -6.13
N PHE A 301 -22.40 -0.35 -5.10
CA PHE A 301 -23.41 0.72 -5.15
C PHE A 301 -23.14 1.89 -4.22
N HIS A 302 -22.20 1.80 -3.27
CA HIS A 302 -22.04 2.82 -2.24
C HIS A 302 -20.66 3.48 -2.24
N PRO A 303 -20.59 4.81 -2.06
CA PRO A 303 -19.32 5.49 -1.89
C PRO A 303 -18.68 5.09 -0.57
N GLN A 304 -17.41 4.70 -0.65
CA GLN A 304 -16.63 4.11 0.44
C GLN A 304 -16.61 4.98 1.72
N GLY A 305 -16.63 6.32 1.57
CA GLY A 305 -16.59 7.26 2.69
C GLY A 305 -17.86 7.31 3.55
N LEU A 306 -19.04 7.08 2.96
CA LEU A 306 -20.31 7.14 3.70
C LEU A 306 -20.58 5.82 4.44
N LEU A 307 -20.22 4.69 3.83
CA LEU A 307 -20.49 3.35 4.36
C LEU A 307 -20.01 3.17 5.80
N ALA A 308 -18.76 3.57 6.09
CA ALA A 308 -18.16 3.31 7.39
C ALA A 308 -19.00 3.92 8.53
N GLU A 309 -19.55 5.11 8.35
CA GLU A 309 -20.35 5.78 9.38
C GLU A 309 -21.70 5.11 9.61
N TYR A 310 -22.47 4.87 8.55
CA TYR A 310 -23.80 4.27 8.66
C TYR A 310 -23.71 2.82 9.17
N CYS A 311 -22.72 2.06 8.70
CA CYS A 311 -22.52 0.68 9.14
C CYS A 311 -22.16 0.59 10.62
N ILE A 312 -21.28 1.46 11.12
CA ILE A 312 -20.95 1.48 12.56
C ILE A 312 -22.19 1.76 13.42
N ILE A 313 -23.06 2.67 12.98
CA ILE A 313 -24.30 3.02 13.70
C ILE A 313 -25.30 1.87 13.69
N SER A 314 -25.31 1.04 12.63
CA SER A 314 -26.21 -0.11 12.49
C SER A 314 -25.96 -1.22 13.51
N PHE A 315 -24.74 -1.32 14.04
CA PHE A 315 -24.45 -2.28 15.11
C PHE A 315 -25.16 -1.89 16.42
N PRO A 316 -25.72 -2.87 17.14
CA PRO A 316 -26.13 -2.66 18.53
C PRO A 316 -24.97 -2.15 19.37
N ARG A 317 -25.29 -1.38 20.42
CA ARG A 317 -24.26 -0.94 21.38
C ARG A 317 -23.58 -2.16 22.01
N GLY A 318 -22.26 -2.10 22.10
CA GLY A 318 -21.44 -3.17 22.66
C GLY A 318 -20.12 -3.33 21.91
N ARG A 319 -19.42 -4.40 22.25
CA ARG A 319 -18.00 -4.58 21.96
C ARG A 319 -17.59 -4.31 20.50
N ILE A 320 -18.31 -4.85 19.52
CA ILE A 320 -17.93 -4.69 18.09
C ILE A 320 -18.02 -3.22 17.68
N ARG A 321 -19.14 -2.57 18.01
CA ARG A 321 -19.36 -1.15 17.72
C ARG A 321 -18.31 -0.28 18.41
N ASP A 322 -18.05 -0.54 19.69
CA ASP A 322 -17.11 0.23 20.48
C ASP A 322 -15.69 0.11 19.90
N GLU A 323 -15.24 -1.11 19.56
CA GLU A 323 -13.94 -1.35 18.93
C GLU A 323 -13.80 -0.64 17.57
N LEU A 324 -14.85 -0.61 16.73
CA LEU A 324 -14.83 0.09 15.44
C LEU A 324 -14.84 1.62 15.61
N VAL A 325 -15.60 2.15 16.57
CA VAL A 325 -15.61 3.59 16.90
C VAL A 325 -14.24 4.03 17.41
N ASP A 326 -13.65 3.28 18.35
CA ASP A 326 -12.34 3.56 18.91
C ASP A 326 -11.27 3.57 17.81
N TYR A 327 -11.28 2.58 16.93
CA TYR A 327 -10.32 2.52 15.83
C TYR A 327 -10.52 3.65 14.81
N ARG A 328 -11.77 4.02 14.48
CA ARG A 328 -12.06 5.20 13.64
C ARG A 328 -11.49 6.47 14.28
N ASN A 329 -11.73 6.67 15.58
CA ASN A 329 -11.23 7.83 16.31
C ASN A 329 -9.70 7.87 16.31
N GLU A 330 -9.04 6.72 16.51
CA GLU A 330 -7.57 6.61 16.40
C GLU A 330 -7.07 7.04 15.00
N LEU A 331 -7.73 6.61 13.93
CA LEU A 331 -7.37 7.03 12.57
C LEU A 331 -7.55 8.54 12.36
N SER A 332 -8.66 9.11 12.84
CA SER A 332 -8.92 10.55 12.77
C SER A 332 -7.93 11.37 13.59
N GLU A 333 -7.63 10.97 14.82
CA GLU A 333 -6.63 11.63 15.67
C GLU A 333 -5.24 11.64 15.03
N ASN A 334 -4.85 10.52 14.40
CA ASN A 334 -3.59 10.42 13.68
C ASN A 334 -3.54 11.39 12.48
N HIS A 335 -4.63 11.50 11.73
CA HIS A 335 -4.74 12.44 10.61
C HIS A 335 -4.64 13.89 11.09
N THR A 336 -5.46 14.29 12.07
CA THR A 336 -5.42 15.63 12.66
C THR A 336 -4.04 15.99 13.22
N LYS A 337 -3.34 15.02 13.83
CA LYS A 337 -1.98 15.23 14.33
C LYS A 337 -0.99 15.57 13.22
N SER A 338 -1.07 14.90 12.07
CA SER A 338 -0.21 15.20 10.94
C SER A 338 -0.55 16.52 10.26
N GLU A 339 -1.84 16.84 10.12
CA GLU A 339 -2.29 18.15 9.63
C GLU A 339 -1.76 19.27 10.52
N GLU A 340 -1.82 19.08 11.84
CA GLU A 340 -1.28 20.04 12.81
C GLU A 340 0.24 20.20 12.70
N GLU A 341 0.98 19.11 12.48
CA GLU A 341 2.43 19.17 12.27
C GLU A 341 2.78 19.87 10.94
N THR A 342 2.01 19.63 9.88
CA THR A 342 2.14 20.34 8.60
C THR A 342 1.86 21.84 8.77
N ARG A 343 0.77 22.17 9.47
CA ARG A 343 0.39 23.54 9.79
C ARG A 343 1.46 24.27 10.60
N LYS A 344 2.09 23.61 11.56
CA LYS A 344 3.22 24.18 12.32
C LYS A 344 4.40 24.55 11.42
N ILE A 345 4.74 23.68 10.45
CA ILE A 345 5.83 23.96 9.49
C ILE A 345 5.46 25.16 8.62
N GLN A 346 4.23 25.20 8.10
CA GLN A 346 3.72 26.34 7.32
C GLN A 346 3.71 27.64 8.13
N GLN A 347 3.25 27.61 9.38
CA GLN A 347 3.24 28.78 10.26
C GLN A 347 4.66 29.26 10.60
N GLN A 348 5.59 28.33 10.85
CA GLN A 348 6.99 28.67 11.07
C GLN A 348 7.55 29.36 9.82
N TRP A 349 7.28 28.84 8.63
CA TRP A 349 7.67 29.50 7.38
C TRP A 349 7.04 30.90 7.24
N ASN A 350 5.72 31.02 7.47
CA ASN A 350 4.98 32.26 7.21
C ASN A 350 5.31 33.38 8.21
N ARG A 351 5.56 33.06 9.48
CA ARG A 351 5.83 34.04 10.54
C ARG A 351 7.29 34.48 10.63
N THR A 352 8.19 33.72 10.04
CA THR A 352 9.63 34.02 10.11
C THR A 352 10.01 35.08 9.09
N GLY A 353 10.98 35.92 9.45
CA GLY A 353 11.52 36.95 8.57
C GLY A 353 12.27 36.34 7.37
N GLN A 354 12.54 37.16 6.35
CA GLN A 354 13.20 36.71 5.12
C GLN A 354 14.52 35.95 5.39
N GLU A 355 15.34 36.44 6.32
CA GLU A 355 16.60 35.80 6.72
C GLU A 355 16.41 34.36 7.25
N GLN A 356 15.38 34.14 8.06
CA GLN A 356 15.08 32.82 8.63
C GLN A 356 14.51 31.87 7.57
N ARG A 357 13.70 32.38 6.62
CA ARG A 357 13.24 31.58 5.47
C ARG A 357 14.42 31.17 4.58
N ASP A 358 15.36 32.08 4.35
CA ASP A 358 16.56 31.79 3.58
C ASP A 358 17.49 30.80 4.29
N GLU A 359 17.58 30.87 5.62
CA GLU A 359 18.25 29.84 6.43
C GLU A 359 17.59 28.47 6.29
N MET A 360 16.25 28.39 6.40
CA MET A 360 15.51 27.13 6.21
C MET A 360 15.73 26.56 4.81
N LYS A 361 15.68 27.39 3.76
CA LYS A 361 16.01 26.99 2.38
C LYS A 361 17.42 26.43 2.29
N ARG A 362 18.40 27.12 2.87
CA ARG A 362 19.80 26.69 2.87
C ARG A 362 19.97 25.33 3.56
N MET A 363 19.32 25.12 4.70
CA MET A 363 19.35 23.83 5.41
C MET A 363 18.73 22.71 4.57
N TRP A 364 17.60 22.96 3.91
CA TRP A 364 16.96 21.99 3.02
C TRP A 364 17.84 21.66 1.80
N GLN A 365 18.38 22.68 1.14
CA GLN A 365 19.29 22.51 0.00
C GLN A 365 20.55 21.74 0.39
N GLN A 366 21.15 22.09 1.54
CA GLN A 366 22.31 21.39 2.06
C GLN A 366 21.99 19.92 2.31
N GLN A 367 20.83 19.61 2.88
CA GLN A 367 20.43 18.22 3.08
C GLN A 367 20.23 17.49 1.75
N LEU A 368 19.46 18.05 0.82
CA LEU A 368 19.19 17.41 -0.47
C LEU A 368 20.47 17.15 -1.28
N SER A 369 21.48 18.00 -1.12
CA SER A 369 22.76 17.87 -1.82
C SER A 369 23.69 16.83 -1.19
N ASN A 370 23.65 16.66 0.15
CA ASN A 370 24.65 15.88 0.88
C ASN A 370 24.13 14.55 1.45
N ASP A 371 22.82 14.36 1.56
CA ASP A 371 22.22 13.15 2.15
C ASP A 371 21.83 12.14 1.06
N PRO A 372 22.52 10.99 0.94
CA PRO A 372 22.22 9.97 -0.07
C PRO A 372 20.80 9.42 0.01
N ALA A 373 20.16 9.47 1.18
CA ALA A 373 18.77 9.03 1.36
C ALA A 373 17.76 9.92 0.62
N TRP A 374 18.18 11.11 0.20
CA TRP A 374 17.38 12.09 -0.55
C TRP A 374 17.91 12.34 -1.96
N GLY A 375 18.91 11.59 -2.42
CA GLY A 375 19.44 11.73 -3.77
C GLY A 375 18.33 11.55 -4.82
N THR A 376 18.25 12.49 -5.77
CA THR A 376 17.25 12.58 -6.85
C THR A 376 17.85 12.40 -8.25
N GLY A 377 19.18 12.34 -8.36
CA GLY A 377 19.88 12.29 -9.65
C GLY A 377 19.87 13.60 -10.44
N VAL A 378 19.36 14.69 -9.86
CA VAL A 378 19.37 16.03 -10.46
C VAL A 378 20.35 16.89 -9.67
N GLU A 379 21.30 17.51 -10.36
CA GLU A 379 22.28 18.44 -9.75
C GLU A 379 21.66 19.82 -9.51
N ASP A 380 20.76 20.25 -10.40
CA ASP A 380 20.06 21.52 -10.29
C ASP A 380 18.89 21.45 -9.31
N TRP A 381 18.98 22.23 -8.23
CA TRP A 381 17.97 22.29 -7.19
C TRP A 381 16.64 22.90 -7.66
N SER A 382 16.65 23.80 -8.64
CA SER A 382 15.43 24.48 -9.11
C SER A 382 14.48 23.50 -9.82
N ASN A 383 15.06 22.46 -10.41
CA ASN A 383 14.37 21.35 -11.05
C ASN A 383 14.20 20.15 -10.11
N ASN A 384 14.60 20.25 -8.84
CA ASN A 384 14.44 19.17 -7.88
C ASN A 384 12.96 19.06 -7.47
N ARG A 385 12.31 17.98 -7.90
CA ARG A 385 10.89 17.71 -7.57
C ARG A 385 10.58 17.72 -6.07
N ILE A 386 11.50 17.25 -5.20
CA ILE A 386 11.28 17.30 -3.75
C ILE A 386 11.16 18.75 -3.28
N TRP A 387 12.04 19.60 -3.79
CA TRP A 387 11.99 21.03 -3.49
C TRP A 387 10.70 21.67 -3.98
N GLN A 388 10.28 21.37 -5.21
CA GLN A 388 9.02 21.87 -5.78
C GLN A 388 7.82 21.45 -4.94
N GLU A 389 7.75 20.18 -4.52
CA GLU A 389 6.68 19.68 -3.66
C GLU A 389 6.69 20.32 -2.27
N ILE A 390 7.86 20.61 -1.69
CA ILE A 390 7.97 21.34 -0.41
C ILE A 390 7.49 22.78 -0.61
N ASN A 391 7.96 23.46 -1.65
CA ASN A 391 7.60 24.84 -1.92
C ASN A 391 6.09 25.00 -2.17
N GLN A 392 5.48 24.08 -2.92
CA GLN A 392 4.03 24.05 -3.13
C GLN A 392 3.28 23.92 -1.79
N MET A 393 3.69 22.98 -0.94
CA MET A 393 3.08 22.78 0.39
C MET A 393 3.17 24.06 1.25
N LEU A 394 4.26 24.82 1.15
CA LEU A 394 4.41 26.08 1.89
C LEU A 394 3.49 27.18 1.33
N GLN A 395 3.39 27.31 0.00
CA GLN A 395 2.52 28.27 -0.68
C GLN A 395 1.03 28.02 -0.44
N GLU A 396 0.59 26.75 -0.40
CA GLU A 396 -0.78 26.39 -0.06
C GLU A 396 -1.17 26.84 1.36
N GLY A 397 -0.19 26.86 2.28
CA GLY A 397 -0.39 27.40 3.63
C GLY A 397 -0.55 28.92 3.65
N GLU A 398 0.13 29.65 2.77
CA GLU A 398 -0.02 31.11 2.63
C GLU A 398 -1.43 31.47 2.12
N ALA A 399 -1.90 30.78 1.07
CA ALA A 399 -3.22 31.02 0.47
C ALA A 399 -4.37 30.80 1.47
N LYS A 400 -4.29 29.76 2.31
CA LYS A 400 -5.32 29.50 3.34
C LYS A 400 -5.37 30.60 4.39
N LEU A 401 -4.21 31.10 4.85
CA LEU A 401 -4.17 32.20 5.83
C LEU A 401 -4.71 33.51 5.27
N SER A 402 -4.50 33.80 3.99
CA SER A 402 -5.03 35.01 3.34
C SER A 402 -6.56 35.01 3.16
N ILE A 403 -7.21 33.84 3.20
CA ILE A 403 -8.67 33.72 3.15
C ILE A 403 -9.29 33.86 4.54
N GLU A 404 -8.57 33.46 5.59
CA GLU A 404 -9.03 33.50 6.99
C GLU A 404 -8.80 34.85 7.68
N SER A 405 -7.96 35.72 7.10
CA SER A 405 -7.68 37.09 7.55
C SER A 405 -8.56 38.11 6.85
#